data_AF-A0A6M5Z1T3-F1
#
_entry.id   AF-A0A6M5Z1T3-F1
#
_cell.length_a   1.000
_cell.length_b   1.000
_cell.length_c   1.000
_cell.angle_alpha   90.00
_cell.angle_beta   90.00
_cell.angle_gamma   90.00
#
_symmetry.space_group_name_H-M   'P 1'
#
loop_
_entity.id
_entity.type
_entity.pdbx_description
1 polymer ?
#
loop_
_entity_poly.entity_id
_entity_poly.type
_entity_poly.pdbx_seq_one_letter_code
_entity_poly.pdbx_strand_id
1 'polypeptide(L)'
;MYRAGFLSLFACLIVLSGGSVGQDKKDEPKKDEKKIDKKDDTATKVKGVLPQNWKKLGLTDTQVQDIYKIQNKYNDEINKLDSKIKELKAVRDKEERAVLTPEQKKRLEEILTGKDKDK
;
A
#
# COMPACT_ATOMS: atom_id res chain seq x y z
N MET A 1 -23.27 42.17 5.58
CA MET A 1 -21.92 42.32 4.98
C MET A 1 -21.75 41.23 3.93
N TYR A 2 -21.11 41.56 2.81
CA TYR A 2 -21.20 40.89 1.51
C TYR A 2 -20.71 39.43 1.46
N ARG A 3 -21.33 38.68 0.54
CA ARG A 3 -21.07 37.29 0.13
C ARG A 3 -19.80 37.21 -0.71
N ALA A 4 -19.07 36.09 -0.66
CA ALA A 4 -18.42 35.47 -1.82
C ALA A 4 -17.88 34.07 -1.42
N GLY A 5 -18.33 33.03 -2.11
CA GLY A 5 -17.64 31.74 -2.12
C GLY A 5 -16.51 31.76 -3.14
N PHE A 6 -15.59 30.80 -3.08
CA PHE A 6 -14.83 30.41 -4.26
C PHE A 6 -14.40 28.95 -4.21
N LEU A 7 -14.74 28.29 -5.31
CA LEU A 7 -14.56 26.90 -5.68
C LEU A 7 -13.21 26.80 -6.42
N SER A 8 -12.47 25.71 -6.19
CA SER A 8 -11.66 24.98 -7.19
C SER A 8 -10.44 25.64 -7.88
N LEU A 9 -9.54 24.74 -8.34
CA LEU A 9 -8.45 24.89 -9.31
C LEU A 9 -7.10 25.44 -8.81
N PHE A 10 -6.24 24.53 -8.34
CA PHE A 10 -4.79 24.64 -8.55
C PHE A 10 -4.39 23.75 -9.74
N ALA A 11 -4.46 24.33 -10.94
CA ALA A 11 -3.72 23.87 -12.10
C ALA A 11 -2.56 24.84 -12.30
N CYS A 12 -1.33 24.41 -11.99
CA CYS A 12 -0.13 25.13 -12.42
C CYS A 12 0.88 24.13 -13.01
N LEU A 13 0.88 24.16 -14.33
CA LEU A 13 1.87 23.63 -15.25
C LEU A 13 3.28 24.09 -14.83
N ILE A 14 4.20 23.16 -14.57
CA ILE A 14 5.64 23.48 -14.58
C ILE A 14 6.22 22.83 -15.84
N VAL A 15 6.24 23.61 -16.92
CA VAL A 15 7.11 23.39 -18.08
C VAL A 15 8.44 24.04 -17.72
N LEU A 16 9.46 23.23 -17.46
CA LEU A 16 10.85 23.66 -17.38
C LEU A 16 11.54 23.24 -18.67
N SER A 17 11.52 24.16 -19.63
CA SER A 17 12.39 24.19 -20.80
C SER A 17 13.78 24.67 -20.38
N GLY A 18 14.80 23.87 -20.68
CA GLY A 18 16.20 24.26 -20.53
C GLY A 18 17.09 23.50 -21.52
N GLY A 19 17.77 24.23 -22.41
CA GLY A 19 19.03 23.79 -23.00
C GLY A 19 19.11 23.62 -24.52
N SER A 20 19.49 24.72 -25.18
CA SER A 20 20.44 24.81 -26.31
C SER A 20 20.15 24.10 -27.65
N VAL A 21 19.86 24.95 -28.64
CA VAL A 21 20.04 24.74 -30.10
C VAL A 21 21.53 24.59 -30.45
N GLY A 22 21.87 23.64 -31.32
CA GLY A 22 23.19 23.47 -31.92
C GLY A 22 23.24 22.40 -33.04
N GLN A 23 23.08 22.87 -34.29
CA GLN A 23 23.47 22.32 -35.60
C GLN A 23 23.18 20.86 -36.04
N ASP A 24 22.68 20.77 -37.27
CA ASP A 24 22.22 19.63 -38.05
C ASP A 24 23.23 18.48 -38.26
N LYS A 25 22.73 17.24 -38.15
CA LYS A 25 23.03 16.14 -39.09
C LYS A 25 21.91 15.09 -39.10
N LYS A 26 21.63 14.63 -40.32
CA LYS A 26 20.54 13.81 -40.83
C LYS A 26 20.73 12.31 -40.53
N ASP A 27 19.61 11.60 -40.60
CA ASP A 27 19.41 10.17 -41.00
C ASP A 27 19.15 9.08 -39.93
N GLU A 28 17.89 8.62 -39.98
CA GLU A 28 17.28 7.30 -39.72
C GLU A 28 16.99 6.73 -38.29
N PRO A 29 15.79 6.13 -38.10
CA PRO A 29 15.39 5.43 -36.88
C PRO A 29 15.76 3.94 -36.95
N LYS A 30 16.54 3.43 -35.99
CA LYS A 30 16.71 1.98 -35.79
C LYS A 30 16.66 1.58 -34.32
N LYS A 31 15.50 1.02 -33.97
CA LYS A 31 15.36 -0.24 -33.23
C LYS A 31 15.94 -0.25 -31.80
N ASP A 32 15.12 0.23 -30.86
CA ASP A 32 15.22 -0.13 -29.44
C ASP A 32 14.90 -1.63 -29.28
N GLU A 33 15.88 -2.48 -29.62
CA GLU A 33 15.97 -3.80 -29.02
C GLU A 33 16.22 -3.59 -27.53
N LYS A 34 15.13 -3.70 -26.77
CA LYS A 34 15.13 -3.89 -25.32
C LYS A 34 16.00 -5.09 -24.99
N LYS A 35 17.31 -4.87 -24.88
CA LYS A 35 18.25 -5.75 -24.21
C LYS A 35 17.70 -5.96 -22.82
N ILE A 36 17.13 -7.14 -22.60
CA ILE A 36 16.84 -7.63 -21.27
C ILE A 36 18.20 -7.74 -20.59
N ASP A 37 18.50 -6.73 -19.77
CA ASP A 37 19.62 -6.75 -18.86
C ASP A 37 19.52 -8.02 -18.02
N LYS A 38 20.33 -9.01 -18.38
CA LYS A 38 20.80 -10.05 -17.47
C LYS A 38 21.59 -9.34 -16.38
N LYS A 39 20.89 -8.86 -15.35
CA LYS A 39 21.51 -8.27 -14.17
C LYS A 39 21.25 -9.18 -12.97
N ASP A 40 22.36 -9.56 -12.35
CA ASP A 40 22.52 -10.21 -11.05
C ASP A 40 22.16 -11.69 -10.91
N ASP A 41 23.08 -12.55 -11.36
CA ASP A 41 23.32 -13.87 -10.76
C ASP A 41 24.03 -13.78 -9.38
N THR A 42 24.12 -12.59 -8.78
CA THR A 42 24.66 -12.35 -7.43
C THR A 42 23.61 -11.80 -6.44
N ALA A 43 22.35 -11.61 -6.87
CA ALA A 43 21.28 -11.23 -5.96
C ALA A 43 20.97 -12.40 -5.02
N THR A 44 21.24 -12.21 -3.73
CA THR A 44 20.93 -13.18 -2.67
C THR A 44 19.51 -13.72 -2.86
N LYS A 45 19.39 -15.04 -3.06
CA LYS A 45 18.10 -15.71 -3.24
C LYS A 45 17.16 -15.33 -2.11
N VAL A 46 15.99 -14.81 -2.47
CA VAL A 46 14.92 -14.47 -1.53
C VAL A 46 14.30 -15.77 -1.04
N LYS A 47 14.00 -15.82 0.26
CA LYS A 47 13.31 -16.95 0.90
C LYS A 47 11.82 -16.63 1.04
N GLY A 48 10.98 -17.65 0.89
CA GLY A 48 9.53 -17.52 1.00
C GLY A 48 8.85 -18.89 0.99
N VAL A 49 7.52 -18.87 0.97
CA VAL A 49 6.69 -20.07 0.92
C VAL A 49 5.80 -20.01 -0.31
N LEU A 50 5.92 -21.02 -1.17
CA LEU A 50 5.03 -21.13 -2.32
C LEU A 50 3.60 -21.41 -1.85
N PRO A 51 2.58 -20.86 -2.53
CA PRO A 51 1.19 -21.17 -2.22
C PRO A 51 0.92 -22.68 -2.33
N GLN A 52 -0.16 -23.10 -1.68
CA GLN A 52 -0.53 -24.52 -1.63
C GLN A 52 -0.62 -25.12 -3.04
N ASN A 53 -0.06 -26.32 -3.21
CA ASN A 53 0.05 -27.06 -4.48
C ASN A 53 0.95 -26.46 -5.57
N TRP A 54 1.53 -25.27 -5.40
CA TRP A 54 2.31 -24.64 -6.49
C TRP A 54 3.62 -25.38 -6.80
N LYS A 55 4.18 -26.11 -5.83
CA LYS A 55 5.33 -27.00 -6.06
C LYS A 55 5.06 -28.09 -7.11
N LYS A 56 3.79 -28.46 -7.34
CA LYS A 56 3.39 -29.49 -8.31
C LYS A 56 3.36 -28.98 -9.75
N LEU A 57 3.53 -27.68 -9.97
CA LEU A 57 3.44 -27.05 -11.30
C LEU A 57 4.76 -27.11 -12.09
N GLY A 58 5.83 -27.66 -11.52
CA GLY A 58 7.14 -27.71 -12.19
C GLY A 58 7.74 -26.34 -12.45
N LEU A 59 7.55 -25.39 -11.51
CA LEU A 59 8.06 -24.02 -11.64
C LEU A 59 9.59 -23.99 -11.72
N THR A 60 10.11 -23.08 -12.53
CA THR A 60 11.56 -22.83 -12.59
C THR A 60 12.04 -22.06 -11.37
N ASP A 61 13.34 -22.14 -11.07
CA ASP A 61 13.98 -21.37 -9.98
C ASP A 61 13.70 -19.86 -10.12
N THR A 62 13.75 -19.32 -11.33
CA THR A 62 13.44 -17.92 -11.61
C THR A 62 12.00 -17.57 -11.25
N GLN A 63 11.03 -18.41 -11.66
CA GLN A 63 9.62 -18.21 -11.31
C GLN A 63 9.42 -18.24 -9.79
N VAL A 64 10.06 -19.17 -9.09
CA VAL A 64 10.00 -19.27 -7.63
C VAL A 64 10.55 -18.00 -6.97
N GLN A 65 11.70 -17.50 -7.44
CA GLN A 65 12.28 -16.27 -6.93
C GLN A 65 11.39 -15.05 -7.19
N ASP A 66 10.78 -14.95 -8.36
CA ASP A 66 9.88 -13.85 -8.69
C ASP A 66 8.60 -13.90 -7.85
N ILE A 67 8.04 -15.09 -7.59
CA ILE A 67 6.91 -15.27 -6.67
C ILE A 67 7.26 -14.76 -5.28
N TYR A 68 8.43 -15.11 -4.74
CA TYR A 68 8.85 -14.64 -3.41
C TYR A 68 9.03 -13.11 -3.36
N LYS A 69 9.58 -12.51 -4.41
CA LYS A 69 9.67 -11.03 -4.49
C LYS A 69 8.29 -10.38 -4.51
N ILE A 70 7.35 -10.93 -5.28
CA ILE A 70 5.96 -10.46 -5.35
C ILE A 70 5.30 -10.58 -3.97
N GLN A 71 5.43 -11.72 -3.31
CA GLN A 71 4.89 -11.93 -1.97
C GLN A 71 5.44 -10.91 -0.98
N ASN A 72 6.76 -10.71 -0.92
CA ASN A 72 7.36 -9.74 0.00
C ASN A 72 6.84 -8.32 -0.24
N LYS A 73 6.82 -7.89 -1.50
CA LYS A 73 6.31 -6.55 -1.87
C LYS A 73 4.90 -6.34 -1.32
N TYR A 74 3.99 -7.27 -1.56
CA TYR A 74 2.60 -7.09 -1.15
C TYR A 74 2.37 -7.37 0.33
N ASN A 75 3.13 -8.27 0.96
CA ASN A 75 3.03 -8.51 2.40
C ASN A 75 3.36 -7.25 3.20
N ASP A 76 4.36 -6.47 2.78
CA ASP A 76 4.70 -5.20 3.43
C ASP A 76 3.56 -4.18 3.34
N GLU A 77 2.94 -4.06 2.17
CA GLU A 77 1.78 -3.19 1.95
C GLU A 77 0.55 -3.65 2.75
N ILE A 78 0.28 -4.96 2.77
CA ILE A 78 -0.81 -5.58 3.55
C ILE A 78 -0.61 -5.31 5.04
N ASN A 79 0.59 -5.55 5.58
CA ASN A 79 0.90 -5.33 6.99
C ASN A 79 0.66 -3.87 7.41
N LYS A 80 1.00 -2.92 6.53
CA LYS A 80 0.74 -1.50 6.75
C LYS A 80 -0.77 -1.20 6.79
N LEU A 81 -1.53 -1.74 5.84
CA LEU A 81 -2.99 -1.58 5.80
C LEU A 81 -3.68 -2.21 7.01
N ASP A 82 -3.28 -3.42 7.40
CA ASP A 82 -3.80 -4.10 8.58
C ASP A 82 -3.54 -3.32 9.86
N SER A 83 -2.35 -2.71 9.97
CA SER A 83 -2.03 -1.82 11.09
C SER A 83 -2.96 -0.61 11.12
N LYS A 84 -3.25 -0.01 9.95
CA LYS A 84 -4.19 1.12 9.85
C LYS A 84 -5.62 0.71 10.18
N ILE A 85 -6.06 -0.47 9.76
CA ILE A 85 -7.37 -1.03 10.08
C ILE A 85 -7.50 -1.22 11.60
N LYS A 86 -6.46 -1.76 12.27
CA LYS A 86 -6.44 -1.92 13.73
C LYS A 86 -6.56 -0.57 14.45
N GLU A 87 -5.81 0.43 14.01
CA GLU A 87 -5.87 1.78 14.56
C GLU A 87 -7.27 2.38 14.41
N LEU A 88 -7.86 2.32 13.20
CA LEU A 88 -9.19 2.84 12.93
C LEU A 88 -10.27 2.15 13.75
N LYS A 89 -10.19 0.83 13.92
CA LYS A 89 -11.12 0.08 14.80
C LYS A 89 -11.00 0.58 16.25
N ALA A 90 -9.80 0.74 16.77
CA ALA A 90 -9.61 1.24 18.13
C ALA A 90 -10.14 2.67 18.31
N VAL A 91 -9.94 3.55 17.33
CA VAL A 91 -10.49 4.92 17.33
C VAL A 91 -12.02 4.88 17.30
N ARG A 92 -12.61 4.13 16.37
CA ARG A 92 -14.07 3.97 16.28
C ARG A 92 -14.65 3.45 17.58
N ASP A 93 -14.08 2.38 18.15
CA ASP A 93 -14.58 1.78 19.40
C ASP A 93 -14.47 2.78 20.58
N LYS A 94 -13.45 3.64 20.59
CA LYS A 94 -13.33 4.74 21.56
C LYS A 94 -14.41 5.79 21.36
N GLU A 95 -14.67 6.20 20.11
CA GLU A 95 -15.71 7.19 19.77
C GLU A 95 -17.11 6.66 20.10
N GLU A 96 -17.40 5.40 19.79
CA GLU A 96 -18.63 4.70 20.15
C GLU A 96 -18.83 4.68 21.68
N ARG A 97 -17.77 4.43 22.46
CA ARG A 97 -17.85 4.51 23.92
C ARG A 97 -18.00 5.94 24.41
N ALA A 98 -17.46 6.93 23.71
CA ALA A 98 -17.49 8.32 24.15
C ALA A 98 -18.92 8.88 24.20
N VAL A 99 -19.79 8.47 23.26
CA VAL A 99 -21.19 8.93 23.18
C VAL A 99 -22.12 8.35 24.24
N LEU A 100 -21.67 7.34 24.99
CA LEU A 100 -22.47 6.75 26.07
C LEU A 100 -22.54 7.66 27.30
N THR A 101 -23.70 7.66 27.97
CA THR A 101 -23.85 8.33 29.28
C THR A 101 -23.01 7.63 30.35
N PRO A 102 -22.70 8.30 31.48
CA PRO A 102 -21.99 7.68 32.60
C PRO A 102 -22.66 6.38 33.10
N GLU A 103 -24.00 6.36 33.17
CA GLU A 103 -24.78 5.21 33.61
C GLU A 103 -24.68 4.05 32.61
N GLN A 104 -24.74 4.36 31.30
CA GLN A 104 -24.57 3.38 30.23
C GLN A 104 -23.15 2.78 30.22
N LYS A 105 -22.12 3.60 30.44
CA LYS A 105 -20.73 3.13 30.57
C LYS A 105 -20.56 2.18 31.74
N LYS A 106 -21.14 2.51 32.90
CA LYS A 106 -21.13 1.65 34.09
C LYS A 106 -21.83 0.32 33.81
N ARG A 107 -23.01 0.36 33.18
CA ARG A 107 -23.74 -0.86 32.82
C ARG A 107 -22.96 -1.73 31.83
N LEU A 108 -22.31 -1.12 30.84
CA LEU A 108 -21.46 -1.83 29.89
C LEU A 108 -20.29 -2.54 30.59
N GLU A 109 -19.65 -1.88 31.57
CA GLU A 109 -18.56 -2.47 32.36
C GLU A 109 -19.05 -3.66 33.21
N GLU A 110 -20.22 -3.56 33.84
CA GLU A 110 -20.84 -4.67 34.56
C GLU A 110 -21.04 -5.89 33.65
N ILE A 111 -21.51 -5.69 32.42
CA ILE A 111 -21.72 -6.75 31.42
C ILE A 111 -20.39 -7.35 30.96
N LEU A 112 -19.39 -6.51 30.65
CA LEU A 112 -18.09 -6.98 30.16
C LEU A 112 -17.32 -7.78 31.22
N THR A 113 -17.53 -7.46 32.50
CA THR A 113 -16.90 -8.17 33.63
C THR A 113 -17.72 -9.34 34.16
N GLY A 114 -18.93 -9.58 33.61
CA GLY A 114 -19.83 -10.66 34.02
C GLY A 114 -20.56 -10.43 35.35
N LYS A 115 -20.39 -9.26 35.98
CA LYS A 115 -21.07 -8.88 37.24
C LYS A 115 -22.57 -8.70 37.10
N ASP A 116 -23.07 -8.65 35.86
CA ASP A 116 -24.51 -8.59 35.56
C ASP A 116 -25.22 -9.93 35.83
N LYS A 117 -24.49 -11.05 35.85
CA LYS A 117 -25.03 -12.41 36.06
C LYS A 117 -25.14 -12.82 37.54
N ASP A 118 -24.52 -12.06 38.43
CA ASP A 118 -24.50 -12.33 39.89
C ASP A 118 -25.63 -11.60 40.64
N LYS A 119 -26.57 -10.97 39.92
CA LYS A 119 -27.76 -10.27 40.43
C LYS A 119 -29.04 -10.95 40.00
#